data_AF-A0AAV2RD05-F1
#
_entry.id   AF-A0AAV2RD05-F1
#
_cell.length_a   1.000
_cell.length_b   1.000
_cell.length_c   1.000
_cell.angle_alpha   90.00
_cell.angle_beta   90.00
_cell.angle_gamma   90.00
#
_symmetry.space_group_name_H-M   'P 1'
#
loop_
_entity.id
_entity.type
_entity.pdbx_description
1 polymer ?
#
loop_
_entity_poly.entity_id
_entity_poly.type
_entity_poly.pdbx_seq_one_letter_code
_entity_poly.pdbx_strand_id
1 'polypeptide(L)'
;MSAAAIILLASVLSAEAVPFLELYTLTNSGGAMLNISDYNHNLETVGFDNMIQSICGQGVWLLYEDRDYNGHSENDWEHWTEMFMSGERGCHNLPVTHHGELTSLRYAGPGELAKDSLTLYHGFNWDGAEALFLKDEDNLSDMNNEPSSLVITGCTPWTLYQHYYYEGYAICAESWPIGNGICAGAYDLTDIGMPNNALSSIRRGCYADKTIKPKRPF
;
A
#
# COMPACT_ATOMS: atom_id res chain seq x y z
N MET A 1 60.86 -4.30 10.01
CA MET A 1 59.95 -4.07 8.87
C MET A 1 58.62 -4.70 9.24
N SER A 2 57.63 -3.89 9.62
CA SER A 2 56.31 -4.37 10.02
C SER A 2 55.32 -4.01 8.91
N ALA A 3 54.62 -5.00 8.37
CA ALA A 3 53.61 -4.81 7.34
C ALA A 3 52.25 -4.59 8.02
N ALA A 4 51.63 -3.44 7.76
CA ALA A 4 50.26 -3.17 8.17
C ALA A 4 49.29 -3.84 7.18
N ALA A 5 48.45 -4.74 7.67
CA ALA A 5 47.35 -5.31 6.91
C ALA A 5 46.19 -4.31 6.90
N ILE A 6 45.85 -3.80 5.71
CA ILE A 6 44.66 -3.00 5.48
C ILE A 6 43.50 -3.96 5.28
N ILE A 7 42.60 -4.05 6.26
CA ILE A 7 41.33 -4.77 6.15
C ILE A 7 40.34 -3.84 5.45
N LEU A 8 40.08 -4.09 4.17
CA LEU A 8 38.96 -3.49 3.43
C LEU A 8 37.67 -4.18 3.88
N LEU A 9 36.88 -3.50 4.71
CA LEU A 9 35.49 -3.87 4.97
C LEU A 9 34.68 -3.52 3.73
N ALA A 10 34.38 -4.52 2.90
CA ALA A 10 33.34 -4.39 1.89
C ALA A 10 31.99 -4.33 2.63
N SER A 11 31.35 -3.16 2.64
CA SER A 11 29.95 -3.04 3.03
C SER A 11 29.11 -3.82 2.02
N VAL A 12 28.49 -4.91 2.46
CA VAL A 12 27.45 -5.59 1.69
C VAL A 12 26.29 -4.58 1.60
N LEU A 13 26.08 -3.97 0.43
CA LEU A 13 24.80 -3.33 0.14
C LEU A 13 23.77 -4.46 0.22
N SER A 14 22.94 -4.47 1.27
CA SER A 14 21.72 -5.26 1.21
C SER A 14 20.94 -4.77 0.01
N ALA A 15 20.63 -5.63 -0.95
CA ALA A 15 19.61 -5.30 -1.93
C ALA A 15 18.35 -4.92 -1.14
N GLU A 16 17.76 -3.77 -1.45
CA GLU A 16 16.49 -3.38 -0.84
C GLU A 16 15.44 -4.41 -1.24
N ALA A 17 14.69 -4.90 -0.24
CA ALA A 17 13.62 -5.84 -0.51
C ALA A 17 12.52 -5.13 -1.31
N VAL A 18 12.09 -5.76 -2.40
CA VAL A 18 11.06 -5.25 -3.32
C VAL A 18 9.77 -6.07 -3.17
N PRO A 19 8.59 -5.49 -3.42
CA PRO A 19 7.34 -6.22 -3.36
C PRO A 19 7.27 -7.29 -4.46
N PHE A 20 6.68 -8.43 -4.14
CA PHE A 20 6.30 -9.45 -5.13
C PHE A 20 4.99 -10.15 -4.70
N LEU A 21 4.27 -10.67 -5.69
CA LEU A 21 3.03 -11.42 -5.49
C LEU A 21 2.95 -12.60 -6.47
N GLU A 22 2.73 -13.78 -5.94
CA GLU A 22 2.46 -15.02 -6.64
C GLU A 22 0.94 -15.27 -6.61
N LEU A 23 0.32 -15.33 -7.78
CA LEU A 23 -1.10 -15.59 -7.96
C LEU A 23 -1.33 -17.06 -8.28
N TYR A 24 -2.29 -17.70 -7.63
CA TYR A 24 -2.57 -19.13 -7.78
C TYR A 24 -4.03 -19.39 -8.17
N THR A 25 -4.24 -20.31 -9.12
CA THR A 25 -5.59 -20.64 -9.61
C THR A 25 -6.40 -21.54 -8.68
N LEU A 26 -5.77 -22.12 -7.65
CA LEU A 26 -6.45 -22.91 -6.61
C LEU A 26 -6.10 -22.37 -5.22
N THR A 27 -6.93 -22.73 -4.24
CA THR A 27 -6.63 -22.48 -2.82
C THR A 27 -5.36 -23.19 -2.36
N ASN A 28 -4.78 -22.69 -1.26
CA ASN A 28 -3.57 -23.19 -0.60
C ASN A 28 -2.34 -23.20 -1.51
N SER A 29 -2.20 -22.15 -2.33
CA SER A 29 -1.05 -21.95 -3.21
C SER A 29 -0.87 -23.08 -4.23
N GLY A 30 -1.99 -23.60 -4.73
CA GLY A 30 -2.04 -24.71 -5.70
C GLY A 30 -2.41 -24.27 -7.11
N GLY A 31 -2.31 -25.20 -8.06
CA GLY A 31 -2.71 -24.96 -9.45
C GLY A 31 -1.64 -24.25 -10.27
N ALA A 32 -2.06 -23.54 -11.32
CA ALA A 32 -1.16 -22.71 -12.11
C ALA A 32 -0.76 -21.47 -11.30
N MET A 33 0.44 -20.95 -11.56
CA MET A 33 1.00 -19.80 -10.85
C MET A 33 1.50 -18.74 -11.82
N LEU A 34 1.22 -17.48 -11.51
CA LEU A 34 1.81 -16.30 -12.15
C LEU A 34 2.54 -15.45 -11.10
N ASN A 35 3.77 -15.03 -11.41
CA ASN A 35 4.54 -14.16 -10.54
C ASN A 35 4.44 -12.71 -11.02
N ILE A 36 4.19 -11.80 -10.09
CA ILE A 36 3.99 -10.37 -10.31
C ILE A 36 4.96 -9.60 -9.42
N SER A 37 5.59 -8.57 -9.99
CA SER A 37 6.51 -7.67 -9.27
C SER A 37 6.26 -6.20 -9.60
N ASP A 38 5.24 -5.93 -10.41
CA ASP A 38 4.87 -4.60 -10.84
C ASP A 38 3.34 -4.49 -10.91
N TYR A 39 2.84 -3.29 -11.12
CA TYR A 39 1.42 -3.02 -11.28
C TYR A 39 0.87 -3.78 -12.49
N ASN A 40 -0.36 -4.27 -12.38
CA ASN A 40 -1.08 -4.82 -13.51
C ASN A 40 -2.52 -4.29 -13.52
N HIS A 41 -2.84 -3.45 -14.50
CA HIS A 41 -4.14 -2.81 -14.64
C HIS A 41 -5.21 -3.73 -15.23
N ASN A 42 -4.82 -4.86 -15.85
CA ASN A 42 -5.74 -5.84 -16.41
C ASN A 42 -5.04 -7.20 -16.60
N LEU A 43 -5.37 -8.17 -15.75
CA LEU A 43 -4.80 -9.52 -15.75
C LEU A 43 -5.17 -10.34 -17.00
N GLU A 44 -6.17 -9.90 -17.77
CA GLU A 44 -6.48 -10.48 -19.09
C GLU A 44 -5.28 -10.37 -20.05
N THR A 45 -4.50 -9.28 -19.93
CA THR A 45 -3.33 -9.04 -20.77
C THR A 45 -2.21 -10.07 -20.58
N VAL A 46 -2.22 -10.77 -19.46
CA VAL A 46 -1.27 -11.85 -19.10
C VAL A 46 -1.95 -13.22 -19.03
N GLY A 47 -3.21 -13.32 -19.45
CA GLY A 47 -3.98 -14.57 -19.50
C GLY A 47 -4.24 -15.19 -18.12
N PHE A 48 -4.29 -14.37 -17.06
CA PHE A 48 -4.48 -14.83 -15.68
C PHE A 48 -5.74 -14.26 -15.01
N ASP A 49 -6.55 -13.54 -15.77
CA ASP A 49 -7.78 -12.86 -15.33
C ASP A 49 -8.78 -13.81 -14.68
N ASN A 50 -9.43 -13.39 -13.60
CA ASN A 50 -10.63 -14.06 -13.08
C ASN A 50 -10.46 -15.57 -12.79
N MET A 51 -9.24 -15.99 -12.44
CA MET A 51 -8.91 -17.38 -12.09
C MET A 51 -8.33 -17.55 -10.69
N ILE A 52 -7.97 -16.45 -10.01
CA ILE A 52 -7.18 -16.49 -8.78
C ILE A 52 -8.06 -16.90 -7.59
N GLN A 53 -7.52 -17.80 -6.76
CA GLN A 53 -8.16 -18.26 -5.52
C GLN A 53 -7.25 -18.15 -4.30
N SER A 54 -5.93 -18.05 -4.51
CA SER A 54 -4.98 -17.77 -3.42
C SER A 54 -3.77 -16.99 -3.92
N ILE A 55 -3.09 -16.35 -2.99
CA ILE A 55 -1.91 -15.53 -3.23
C ILE A 55 -0.81 -15.87 -2.23
N CYS A 56 0.43 -15.68 -2.63
CA CYS A 56 1.56 -15.57 -1.71
C CYS A 56 2.41 -14.38 -2.09
N GLY A 57 3.04 -13.70 -1.14
CA GLY A 57 3.85 -12.55 -1.50
C GLY A 57 4.46 -11.85 -0.33
N GLN A 58 5.13 -10.76 -0.64
CA GLN A 58 5.71 -9.82 0.31
C GLN A 58 5.40 -8.40 -0.17
N GLY A 59 5.15 -7.51 0.79
CA GLY A 59 4.80 -6.12 0.58
C GLY A 59 3.36 -5.81 0.96
N VAL A 60 2.92 -4.62 0.53
CA VAL A 60 1.54 -4.16 0.65
C VAL A 60 0.94 -4.17 -0.74
N TRP A 61 0.08 -5.14 -1.03
CA TRP A 61 -0.59 -5.33 -2.30
C TRP A 61 -2.08 -5.01 -2.17
N LEU A 62 -2.61 -4.32 -3.17
CA LEU A 62 -4.00 -3.96 -3.33
C LEU A 62 -4.53 -4.69 -4.57
N LEU A 63 -5.62 -5.43 -4.40
CA LEU A 63 -6.18 -6.38 -5.35
C LEU A 63 -7.63 -5.99 -5.63
N TYR A 64 -8.00 -5.90 -6.91
CA TYR A 64 -9.25 -5.28 -7.35
C TYR A 64 -10.03 -6.21 -8.28
N GLU A 65 -11.35 -6.23 -8.10
CA GLU A 65 -12.24 -7.01 -8.97
C GLU A 65 -12.36 -6.45 -10.39
N ASP A 66 -12.22 -5.13 -10.56
CA ASP A 66 -12.30 -4.48 -11.85
C ASP A 66 -10.92 -4.08 -12.38
N ARG A 67 -10.89 -3.70 -13.66
CA ARG A 67 -9.73 -3.14 -14.33
C ARG A 67 -9.38 -1.77 -13.76
N ASP A 68 -8.15 -1.34 -14.03
CA ASP A 68 -7.67 0.00 -13.72
C ASP A 68 -7.91 0.37 -12.24
N TYR A 69 -7.72 -0.61 -11.36
CA TYR A 69 -7.78 -0.45 -9.90
C TYR A 69 -9.16 0.03 -9.39
N ASN A 70 -10.23 -0.55 -9.93
CA ASN A 70 -11.63 -0.12 -9.73
C ASN A 70 -11.90 1.34 -10.16
N GLY A 71 -11.01 1.99 -10.93
CA GLY A 71 -11.09 3.43 -11.22
C GLY A 71 -12.16 3.86 -12.23
N HIS A 72 -12.80 2.91 -12.91
CA HIS A 72 -13.75 3.18 -14.01
C HIS A 72 -15.09 2.46 -13.84
N SER A 73 -15.41 1.95 -12.67
CA SER A 73 -16.61 1.15 -12.52
C SER A 73 -17.87 2.00 -12.73
N GLU A 74 -18.77 1.51 -13.60
CA GLU A 74 -20.02 2.19 -13.92
C GLU A 74 -21.05 2.11 -12.77
N ASN A 75 -20.71 1.41 -11.68
CA ASN A 75 -21.57 1.12 -10.53
C ASN A 75 -20.85 1.50 -9.22
N ASP A 76 -20.78 2.79 -8.89
CA ASP A 76 -20.05 3.42 -7.75
C ASP A 76 -20.27 2.84 -6.32
N TRP A 77 -21.00 1.74 -6.11
CA TRP A 77 -21.60 1.43 -4.81
C TRP A 77 -21.09 0.17 -4.12
N GLU A 78 -20.57 -0.85 -4.82
CA GLU A 78 -20.09 -2.07 -4.17
C GLU A 78 -19.03 -2.78 -5.05
N HIS A 79 -17.75 -2.47 -4.81
CA HIS A 79 -16.64 -3.23 -5.39
C HIS A 79 -15.86 -3.97 -4.30
N TRP A 80 -15.43 -5.18 -4.62
CA TRP A 80 -14.47 -5.88 -3.79
C TRP A 80 -13.05 -5.38 -4.06
N THR A 81 -12.40 -4.97 -2.97
CA THR A 81 -10.96 -4.72 -2.90
C THR A 81 -10.40 -5.56 -1.76
N GLU A 82 -9.29 -6.24 -2.01
CA GLU A 82 -8.55 -7.00 -1.01
C GLU A 82 -7.16 -6.39 -0.82
N MET A 83 -6.72 -6.34 0.43
CA MET A 83 -5.39 -5.84 0.76
C MET A 83 -4.58 -6.93 1.44
N PHE A 84 -3.46 -7.28 0.81
CA PHE A 84 -2.51 -8.23 1.34
C PHE A 84 -1.29 -7.49 1.89
N MET A 85 -0.99 -7.67 3.17
CA MET A 85 0.20 -7.11 3.83
C MET A 85 1.07 -8.21 4.41
N SER A 86 2.32 -8.30 3.99
CA SER A 86 3.29 -9.18 4.64
C SER A 86 4.71 -8.64 4.54
N GLY A 87 5.44 -8.62 5.66
CA GLY A 87 6.85 -8.27 5.69
C GLY A 87 7.78 -9.42 5.29
N GLU A 88 7.24 -10.62 5.11
CA GLU A 88 7.94 -11.77 4.57
C GLU A 88 7.04 -12.48 3.55
N ARG A 89 7.44 -13.65 3.04
CA ARG A 89 6.56 -14.41 2.14
C ARG A 89 5.38 -15.00 2.94
N GLY A 90 4.27 -14.28 2.98
CA GLY A 90 2.98 -14.75 3.51
C GLY A 90 2.14 -15.40 2.41
N CYS A 91 1.14 -16.21 2.80
CA CYS A 91 0.18 -16.80 1.87
C CYS A 91 -1.26 -16.66 2.42
N HIS A 92 -2.21 -16.43 1.53
CA HIS A 92 -3.61 -16.16 1.86
C HIS A 92 -4.54 -16.75 0.79
N ASN A 93 -5.63 -17.39 1.22
CA ASN A 93 -6.71 -17.77 0.32
C ASN A 93 -7.67 -16.60 0.21
N LEU A 94 -7.96 -16.17 -1.03
CA LEU A 94 -8.98 -15.15 -1.26
C LEU A 94 -10.34 -15.64 -0.73
N PRO A 95 -11.24 -14.73 -0.29
CA PRO A 95 -12.58 -15.10 0.13
C PRO A 95 -13.29 -15.91 -0.94
N VAL A 96 -13.96 -17.00 -0.53
CA VAL A 96 -14.66 -17.90 -1.48
C VAL A 96 -15.74 -17.17 -2.29
N THR A 97 -16.30 -16.10 -1.75
CA THR A 97 -17.28 -15.25 -2.45
C THR A 97 -16.70 -14.46 -3.61
N HIS A 98 -15.37 -14.29 -3.66
CA HIS A 98 -14.66 -13.49 -4.67
C HIS A 98 -13.63 -14.33 -5.45
N HIS A 99 -13.79 -15.65 -5.45
CA HIS A 99 -12.95 -16.54 -6.24
C HIS A 99 -13.16 -16.28 -7.72
N GLY A 100 -12.08 -15.94 -8.42
CA GLY A 100 -12.12 -15.66 -9.85
C GLY A 100 -12.74 -14.30 -10.21
N GLU A 101 -12.67 -13.32 -9.31
CA GLU A 101 -13.08 -11.93 -9.60
C GLU A 101 -11.88 -10.98 -9.75
N LEU A 102 -10.67 -11.39 -9.33
CA LEU A 102 -9.48 -10.55 -9.40
C LEU A 102 -9.08 -10.23 -10.85
N THR A 103 -9.08 -8.94 -11.19
CA THR A 103 -8.81 -8.42 -12.55
C THR A 103 -7.63 -7.44 -12.59
N SER A 104 -7.37 -6.67 -11.53
CA SER A 104 -6.21 -5.76 -11.48
C SER A 104 -5.59 -5.71 -10.09
N LEU A 105 -4.34 -5.27 -10.01
CA LEU A 105 -3.58 -5.20 -8.76
C LEU A 105 -2.43 -4.20 -8.84
N ARG A 106 -2.03 -3.67 -7.68
CA ARG A 106 -0.83 -2.84 -7.51
C ARG A 106 -0.23 -3.02 -6.11
N TYR A 107 1.01 -2.60 -5.92
CA TYR A 107 1.57 -2.46 -4.58
C TYR A 107 1.51 -1.01 -4.12
N ALA A 108 1.48 -0.76 -2.81
CA ALA A 108 1.58 0.60 -2.26
C ALA A 108 3.04 1.00 -2.02
N GLY A 109 3.34 2.30 -2.16
CA GLY A 109 4.67 2.86 -1.90
C GLY A 109 5.63 2.82 -3.10
N PRO A 110 6.91 3.14 -2.91
CA PRO A 110 7.87 3.37 -4.00
C PRO A 110 8.48 2.10 -4.63
N GLY A 111 8.00 0.90 -4.27
CA GLY A 111 8.62 -0.36 -4.68
C GLY A 111 9.82 -0.79 -3.82
N GLU A 112 10.14 -0.04 -2.77
CA GLU A 112 11.15 -0.38 -1.75
C GLU A 112 10.44 -0.61 -0.41
N LEU A 113 10.40 -1.85 0.07
CA LEU A 113 9.48 -2.25 1.16
C LEU A 113 9.69 -1.52 2.49
N ALA A 114 10.94 -1.16 2.80
CA ALA A 114 11.28 -0.48 4.06
C ALA A 114 11.22 1.05 3.95
N LYS A 115 10.94 1.60 2.77
CA LYS A 115 11.00 3.04 2.54
C LYS A 115 9.77 3.74 3.08
N ASP A 116 10.04 4.77 3.88
CA ASP A 116 9.01 5.66 4.41
C ASP A 116 8.33 6.41 3.27
N SER A 117 7.03 6.18 3.11
CA SER A 117 6.20 6.86 2.13
C SER A 117 4.75 6.94 2.60
N LEU A 118 4.00 7.82 1.97
CA LEU A 118 2.56 7.89 2.08
C LEU A 118 1.99 7.93 0.67
N THR A 119 1.05 7.06 0.37
CA THR A 119 0.32 7.01 -0.91
C THR A 119 -1.14 7.38 -0.64
N LEU A 120 -1.64 8.41 -1.33
CA LEU A 120 -3.04 8.84 -1.30
C LEU A 120 -3.79 8.24 -2.48
N TYR A 121 -5.06 7.89 -2.28
CA TYR A 121 -5.94 7.33 -3.31
C TYR A 121 -7.25 8.13 -3.37
N HIS A 122 -7.74 8.38 -4.59
CA HIS A 122 -9.02 9.08 -4.78
C HIS A 122 -10.20 8.32 -4.17
N GLY A 123 -10.25 6.99 -4.34
CA GLY A 123 -11.35 6.15 -3.87
C GLY A 123 -11.21 5.69 -2.42
N PHE A 124 -12.33 5.22 -1.87
CA PHE A 124 -12.33 4.40 -0.65
C PHE A 124 -11.65 3.06 -0.92
N ASN A 125 -11.23 2.35 0.12
CA ASN A 125 -10.56 1.05 -0.01
C ASN A 125 -9.34 1.08 -0.97
N TRP A 126 -8.66 2.23 -1.08
CA TRP A 126 -7.49 2.41 -1.92
C TRP A 126 -7.74 2.22 -3.42
N ASP A 127 -8.95 2.56 -3.88
CA ASP A 127 -9.36 2.47 -5.28
C ASP A 127 -8.95 3.72 -6.11
N GLY A 128 -8.91 3.55 -7.43
CA GLY A 128 -8.72 4.63 -8.39
C GLY A 128 -7.30 5.19 -8.46
N ALA A 129 -7.17 6.42 -8.95
CA ALA A 129 -5.87 7.07 -9.12
C ALA A 129 -5.15 7.34 -7.79
N GLU A 130 -3.82 7.33 -7.81
CA GLU A 130 -2.97 7.50 -6.64
C GLU A 130 -1.96 8.64 -6.77
N ALA A 131 -1.45 9.11 -5.64
CA ALA A 131 -0.27 9.98 -5.57
C ALA A 131 0.65 9.54 -4.44
N LEU A 132 1.93 9.37 -4.79
CA LEU A 132 2.98 8.95 -3.87
C LEU A 132 3.75 10.16 -3.31
N PHE A 133 3.93 10.17 -1.99
CA PHE A 133 4.63 11.22 -1.26
C PHE A 133 5.80 10.64 -0.46
N LEU A 134 6.99 11.18 -0.70
CA LEU A 134 8.24 10.79 -0.02
C LEU A 134 8.77 11.88 0.93
N LYS A 135 8.12 13.03 0.95
CA LYS A 135 8.48 14.22 1.73
C LYS A 135 7.22 14.95 2.17
N ASP A 136 7.41 15.92 3.06
CA ASP A 136 6.36 16.81 3.51
C ASP A 136 5.83 17.63 2.32
N GLU A 137 4.52 17.86 2.29
CA GLU A 137 3.87 18.73 1.30
C GLU A 137 2.89 19.65 2.02
N ASP A 138 3.10 20.96 1.89
CA ASP A 138 2.23 22.00 2.45
C ASP A 138 1.00 22.28 1.57
N ASN A 139 0.97 21.71 0.36
CA ASN A 139 -0.15 21.76 -0.56
C ASN A 139 -0.18 20.51 -1.46
N LEU A 140 -1.26 19.73 -1.37
CA LEU A 140 -1.45 18.50 -2.13
C LEU A 140 -1.81 18.70 -3.62
N SER A 141 -1.91 19.93 -4.11
CA SER A 141 -2.23 20.27 -5.50
C SER A 141 -3.49 19.56 -6.00
N ASP A 142 -3.38 18.70 -7.02
CA ASP A 142 -4.53 17.98 -7.60
C ASP A 142 -5.14 16.95 -6.63
N MET A 143 -4.44 16.60 -5.54
CA MET A 143 -4.94 15.75 -4.45
C MET A 143 -5.57 16.57 -3.31
N ASN A 144 -5.75 17.88 -3.46
CA ASN A 144 -6.33 18.69 -2.40
C ASN A 144 -7.83 18.43 -2.23
N ASN A 145 -8.24 17.96 -1.04
CA ASN A 145 -9.62 17.59 -0.71
C ASN A 145 -10.23 16.47 -1.59
N GLU A 146 -9.38 15.72 -2.28
CA GLU A 146 -9.79 14.65 -3.20
C GLU A 146 -9.65 13.23 -2.63
N PRO A 147 -8.57 12.87 -1.89
CA PRO A 147 -8.35 11.48 -1.53
C PRO A 147 -9.36 11.00 -0.49
N SER A 148 -9.82 9.77 -0.62
CA SER A 148 -10.74 9.13 0.34
C SER A 148 -10.02 8.10 1.21
N SER A 149 -8.84 7.63 0.80
CA SER A 149 -8.06 6.64 1.54
C SER A 149 -6.55 6.84 1.33
N LEU A 150 -5.75 6.18 2.18
CA LEU A 150 -4.30 6.24 2.13
C LEU A 150 -3.64 4.95 2.63
N VAL A 151 -2.40 4.74 2.19
CA VAL A 151 -1.48 3.73 2.71
C VAL A 151 -0.15 4.38 3.08
N ILE A 152 0.34 4.07 4.27
CA ILE A 152 1.69 4.40 4.75
C ILE A 152 2.55 3.15 4.62
N THR A 153 3.70 3.26 3.95
CA THR A 153 4.76 2.25 4.00
C THR A 153 5.94 2.81 4.78
N GLY A 154 6.71 1.92 5.43
CA GLY A 154 7.77 2.33 6.35
C GLY A 154 7.25 2.67 7.74
N CYS A 155 8.16 2.83 8.70
CA CYS A 155 7.84 2.89 10.13
C CYS A 155 7.71 4.33 10.65
N THR A 156 7.96 5.33 9.81
CA THR A 156 7.79 6.73 10.19
C THR A 156 6.31 7.14 10.04
N PRO A 157 5.68 7.70 11.09
CA PRO A 157 4.31 8.15 11.01
C PRO A 157 4.18 9.44 10.18
N TRP A 158 2.95 9.78 9.81
CA TRP A 158 2.61 11.00 9.07
C TRP A 158 1.51 11.79 9.77
N THR A 159 1.66 13.11 9.83
CA THR A 159 0.59 14.02 10.24
C THR A 159 -0.19 14.49 9.02
N LEU A 160 -1.50 14.29 9.06
CA LEU A 160 -2.47 14.68 8.04
C LEU A 160 -3.16 15.96 8.50
N TYR A 161 -3.27 16.96 7.62
CA TYR A 161 -3.84 18.27 7.96
C TYR A 161 -5.00 18.62 7.04
N GLN A 162 -6.06 19.14 7.65
CA GLN A 162 -7.27 19.55 6.95
C GLN A 162 -7.05 20.72 5.99
N HIS A 163 -6.07 21.58 6.27
CA HIS A 163 -5.80 22.77 5.46
C HIS A 163 -4.37 22.78 4.94
N TYR A 164 -4.12 23.68 3.98
CA TYR A 164 -2.78 23.97 3.49
C TYR A 164 -1.87 24.45 4.63
N TYR A 165 -0.55 24.41 4.38
CA TYR A 165 0.46 24.95 5.30
C TYR A 165 0.44 24.35 6.70
N TYR A 166 0.01 23.09 6.82
CA TYR A 166 -0.03 22.34 8.09
C TYR A 166 -0.99 22.95 9.12
N GLU A 167 -2.10 23.52 8.67
CA GLU A 167 -3.10 24.16 9.51
C GLU A 167 -4.39 23.33 9.67
N GLY A 168 -5.27 23.80 10.56
CA GLY A 168 -6.58 23.21 10.80
C GLY A 168 -6.53 21.97 11.69
N TYR A 169 -7.55 21.13 11.54
CA TYR A 169 -7.60 19.85 12.22
C TYR A 169 -6.49 18.93 11.73
N ALA A 170 -5.84 18.22 12.65
CA ALA A 170 -4.71 17.36 12.33
C ALA A 170 -4.78 16.00 13.05
N ILE A 171 -4.27 14.97 12.38
CA ILE A 171 -4.16 13.61 12.92
C ILE A 171 -2.77 13.06 12.62
N CYS A 172 -2.11 12.46 13.61
CA CYS A 172 -0.95 11.62 13.36
C CYS A 172 -1.37 10.18 13.04
N ALA A 173 -1.14 9.75 11.81
CA ALA A 173 -1.33 8.38 11.34
C ALA A 173 -0.03 7.58 11.46
N GLU A 174 -0.07 6.47 12.20
CA GLU A 174 1.07 5.57 12.36
C GLU A 174 1.00 4.39 11.38
N SER A 175 2.11 3.66 11.25
CA SER A 175 2.11 2.33 10.66
C SER A 175 2.39 1.29 11.76
N TRP A 176 2.30 0.01 11.40
CA TRP A 176 2.60 -1.10 12.31
C TRP A 176 3.55 -2.10 11.64
N PRO A 177 4.45 -2.78 12.39
CA PRO A 177 5.31 -3.83 11.84
C PRO A 177 4.52 -4.99 11.24
N ILE A 178 4.75 -5.31 9.97
CA ILE A 178 4.15 -6.44 9.25
C ILE A 178 5.12 -7.61 9.02
N GLY A 179 6.37 -7.50 9.52
CA GLY A 179 7.41 -8.55 9.46
C GLY A 179 8.75 -8.02 8.92
N ASN A 180 9.87 -8.67 9.25
CA ASN A 180 11.23 -8.34 8.77
C ASN A 180 11.62 -6.84 8.76
N GLY A 181 11.16 -6.08 9.75
CA GLY A 181 11.45 -4.64 9.84
C GLY A 181 10.67 -3.76 8.85
N ILE A 182 9.69 -4.32 8.14
CA ILE A 182 8.75 -3.60 7.29
C ILE A 182 7.55 -3.19 8.13
N CYS A 183 7.10 -1.95 7.95
CA CYS A 183 5.88 -1.43 8.56
C CYS A 183 4.90 -0.96 7.48
N ALA A 184 3.61 -1.10 7.76
CA ALA A 184 2.54 -0.58 6.92
C ALA A 184 1.33 -0.14 7.75
N GLY A 185 0.56 0.80 7.22
CA GLY A 185 -0.72 1.22 7.80
C GLY A 185 -1.64 1.68 6.67
N ALA A 186 -2.93 1.34 6.76
CA ALA A 186 -3.90 1.66 5.72
C ALA A 186 -5.19 2.17 6.35
N TYR A 187 -5.77 3.19 5.73
CA TYR A 187 -6.85 3.97 6.32
C TYR A 187 -7.79 4.53 5.26
N ASP A 188 -9.09 4.54 5.56
CA ASP A 188 -10.05 5.45 4.94
C ASP A 188 -10.14 6.74 5.77
N LEU A 189 -10.19 7.89 5.11
CA LEU A 189 -10.18 9.19 5.78
C LEU A 189 -11.40 9.40 6.67
N THR A 190 -12.58 8.95 6.22
CA THR A 190 -13.82 9.01 6.99
C THR A 190 -13.70 8.24 8.31
N ASP A 191 -13.09 7.05 8.28
CA ASP A 191 -12.92 6.16 9.45
C ASP A 191 -12.01 6.75 10.52
N ILE A 192 -11.04 7.58 10.12
CA ILE A 192 -10.08 8.19 11.03
C ILE A 192 -10.53 9.56 11.55
N GLY A 193 -11.68 10.05 11.09
CA GLY A 193 -12.25 11.33 11.50
C GLY A 193 -11.82 12.51 10.64
N MET A 194 -11.47 12.28 9.37
CA MET A 194 -11.31 13.31 8.33
C MET A 194 -12.36 13.10 7.23
N PRO A 195 -13.67 13.25 7.53
CA PRO A 195 -14.74 13.04 6.56
C PRO A 195 -14.73 14.09 5.44
N ASN A 196 -15.43 13.82 4.35
CA ASN A 196 -15.52 14.68 3.15
C ASN A 196 -14.15 14.97 2.52
N ASN A 197 -13.25 13.99 2.59
CA ASN A 197 -11.92 14.03 1.98
C ASN A 197 -11.08 15.22 2.44
N ALA A 198 -11.34 15.77 3.63
CA ALA A 198 -10.78 17.04 4.09
C ALA A 198 -9.29 16.91 4.47
N LEU A 199 -8.42 16.82 3.47
CA LEU A 199 -6.98 16.66 3.54
C LEU A 199 -6.30 17.54 2.49
N SER A 200 -5.41 18.42 2.94
CA SER A 200 -4.79 19.46 2.09
C SER A 200 -3.28 19.60 2.25
N SER A 201 -2.71 19.09 3.35
CA SER A 201 -1.26 19.01 3.54
C SER A 201 -0.87 17.83 4.42
N ILE A 202 0.38 17.38 4.29
CA ILE A 202 0.93 16.20 4.98
C ILE A 202 2.35 16.46 5.44
N ARG A 203 2.73 15.91 6.59
CA ARG A 203 4.06 16.10 7.17
C ARG A 203 4.58 14.84 7.84
N ARG A 204 5.83 14.44 7.59
CA ARG A 204 6.43 13.26 8.24
C ARG A 204 6.71 13.50 9.71
N GLY A 205 6.29 12.56 10.54
CA GLY A 205 6.34 12.63 11.99
C GLY A 205 4.97 12.94 12.61
N CYS A 206 4.88 12.86 13.93
CA CYS A 206 3.69 13.23 14.69
C CYS A 206 3.80 14.67 15.22
N TYR A 207 2.92 15.54 14.73
CA TYR A 207 2.79 16.94 15.16
C TYR A 207 1.35 17.28 15.58
N ALA A 208 0.49 16.28 15.69
CA ALA A 208 -0.87 16.40 16.18
C ALA A 208 -1.04 15.63 17.50
N ASP A 209 -1.92 16.12 18.37
CA ASP A 209 -2.23 15.46 19.65
C ASP A 209 -3.03 14.17 19.44
N LYS A 210 -3.86 14.11 18.39
CA LYS A 210 -4.63 12.92 18.05
C LYS A 210 -3.77 11.98 17.22
N THR A 211 -3.51 10.79 17.77
CA THR A 211 -2.82 9.70 17.08
C THR A 211 -3.78 8.57 16.76
N ILE A 212 -3.65 7.99 15.57
CA ILE A 212 -4.38 6.80 15.12
C ILE A 212 -3.38 5.69 14.76
N LYS A 213 -3.81 4.44 14.93
CA LYS A 213 -3.06 3.25 14.55
C LYS A 213 -3.90 2.42 13.57
N PRO A 214 -3.28 1.67 12.65
CA PRO A 214 -4.05 0.89 11.68
C PRO A 214 -4.86 -0.18 12.42
N LYS A 215 -6.06 -0.47 11.91
CA LYS A 215 -6.78 -1.69 12.30
C LYS A 215 -5.92 -2.87 11.85
N ARG A 216 -5.69 -3.86 12.70
CA ARG A 216 -4.92 -5.04 12.30
C ARG A 216 -5.72 -5.79 11.23
N PRO A 217 -5.20 -5.96 9.99
CA PRO A 217 -5.71 -7.00 9.12
C PRO A 217 -5.41 -8.36 9.77
N PHE A 218 -6.30 -9.32 9.54
CA PHE A 218 -6.39 -10.61 10.25
C PHE A 218 -5.06 -11.36 10.42
#